data_AF-A0A1S8C5Y7-F1
#
_entry.id   AF-A0A1S8C5Y7-F1
#
_cell.length_a   1.000
_cell.length_b   1.000
_cell.length_c   1.000
_cell.angle_alpha   90.00
_cell.angle_beta   90.00
_cell.angle_gamma   90.00
#
_symmetry.space_group_name_H-M   'P 1'
#
loop_
_entity.id
_entity.type
_entity.pdbx_description
1 polymer ?
#
loop_
_entity_poly.entity_id
_entity_poly.type
_entity_poly.pdbx_seq_one_letter_code
_entity_poly.pdbx_strand_id
1 'polypeptide(L)'
;MEKVGRTTGHTHGRITAVEVDGVGVQYDDRVITFDDQVEVEGLTGAFSAGGDSGSVIWRSADRAPLGLLFAGSEFGGSAGGGMTFANPLATVLSRLGVEWVSGVTPEG
;
A
#
# COMPACT_ATOMS: atom_id res chain seq x y z
N MET A 1 5.41 -8.77 1.62
CA MET A 1 5.21 -7.33 1.38
C MET A 1 5.57 -6.63 2.65
N GLU A 2 6.25 -5.51 2.54
CA GLU A 2 6.71 -4.72 3.67
C GLU A 2 6.43 -3.25 3.44
N LYS A 3 6.26 -2.50 4.53
CA LYS A 3 6.21 -1.04 4.51
C LYS A 3 6.79 -0.49 5.81
N VAL A 4 7.30 0.74 5.79
CA VAL A 4 7.58 1.51 7.02
C VAL A 4 6.63 2.70 7.06
N GLY A 5 5.76 2.75 8.06
CA GLY A 5 4.83 3.83 8.29
C GLY A 5 5.09 4.55 9.62
N ARG A 6 4.62 5.79 9.75
CA ARG A 6 4.79 6.59 10.96
C ARG A 6 4.12 5.96 12.19
N THR A 7 2.92 5.39 12.00
CA THR A 7 2.08 4.93 13.11
C THR A 7 2.42 3.50 13.51
N THR A 8 2.58 2.59 12.54
CA THR A 8 2.82 1.17 12.83
C THR A 8 4.27 0.73 12.67
N GLY A 9 5.16 1.62 12.21
CA GLY A 9 6.56 1.28 11.95
C GLY A 9 6.69 0.29 10.80
N HIS A 10 7.63 -0.64 10.93
CA HIS A 10 7.89 -1.67 9.93
C HIS A 10 6.93 -2.85 10.08
N THR A 11 6.10 -3.10 9.07
CA THR A 11 5.11 -4.18 9.08
C THR A 11 5.28 -5.13 7.91
N HIS A 12 4.84 -6.38 8.09
CA HIS A 12 4.90 -7.44 7.08
C HIS A 12 3.49 -7.92 6.72
N GLY A 13 3.27 -8.13 5.43
CA GLY A 13 1.98 -8.49 4.85
C GLY A 13 2.12 -9.33 3.60
N ARG A 14 0.97 -9.70 3.02
CA ARG A 14 0.88 -10.35 1.70
C ARG A 14 -0.19 -9.66 0.86
N ILE A 15 0.01 -9.64 -0.45
CA ILE A 15 -1.06 -9.23 -1.38
C ILE A 15 -2.17 -10.28 -1.29
N THR A 16 -3.40 -9.82 -1.13
CA THR A 16 -4.61 -10.65 -1.17
C THR A 16 -5.31 -10.53 -2.52
N ALA A 17 -5.27 -9.34 -3.13
CA ALA A 17 -5.82 -9.09 -4.45
C ALA A 17 -5.08 -7.95 -5.17
N VAL A 18 -5.18 -7.97 -6.49
CA VAL A 18 -4.78 -6.89 -7.41
C VAL A 18 -5.99 -6.57 -8.28
N GLU A 19 -5.99 -5.41 -8.93
CA GLU A 19 -7.11 -4.96 -9.79
C GLU A 19 -8.44 -4.93 -9.00
N VAL A 20 -8.36 -4.43 -7.75
CA VAL A 20 -9.54 -4.29 -6.89
C VAL A 20 -10.27 -3.02 -7.24
N ASP A 21 -11.49 -3.17 -7.73
CA ASP A 21 -12.37 -2.08 -8.11
C ASP A 21 -13.38 -1.70 -7.02
N GLY A 22 -13.85 -0.45 -7.05
CA GLY A 22 -14.89 0.05 -6.17
C GLY A 22 -14.44 0.18 -4.71
N VAL A 23 -13.14 0.36 -4.45
CA VAL A 23 -12.63 0.61 -3.09
C VAL A 23 -13.17 1.94 -2.59
N GLY A 24 -14.20 1.88 -1.75
CA GLY A 24 -14.83 3.07 -1.16
C GLY A 24 -14.04 3.59 0.04
N VAL A 25 -13.58 4.83 -0.05
CA VAL A 25 -12.85 5.52 1.02
C VAL A 25 -13.62 6.77 1.43
N GLN A 26 -13.90 6.88 2.73
CA GLN A 26 -14.53 8.07 3.29
C GLN A 26 -13.51 9.23 3.32
N TYR A 27 -13.83 10.30 2.62
CA TYR A 27 -13.14 11.59 2.68
C TYR A 27 -14.13 12.66 3.12
N ASP A 28 -13.91 13.24 4.30
CA ASP A 28 -14.79 14.22 4.92
C ASP A 28 -16.25 13.70 4.99
N ASP A 29 -17.17 14.33 4.26
CA ASP A 29 -18.59 14.03 4.20
C ASP A 29 -19.00 13.17 2.97
N ARG A 30 -18.04 12.67 2.18
CA ARG A 30 -18.31 11.87 0.98
C ARG A 30 -17.47 10.59 0.89
N VAL A 31 -18.01 9.59 0.21
CA VAL A 31 -17.26 8.39 -0.19
C VAL A 31 -16.72 8.61 -1.61
N ILE A 32 -15.42 8.40 -1.79
CA ILE A 32 -14.77 8.37 -3.10
C ILE A 32 -14.37 6.92 -3.39
N THR A 33 -14.65 6.44 -4.61
CA THR A 33 -14.29 5.10 -5.06
C THR A 33 -13.01 5.11 -5.89
N PHE A 34 -12.23 4.05 -5.74
CA PHE A 34 -10.96 3.85 -6.45
C PHE A 34 -10.95 2.48 -7.10
N ASP A 35 -10.43 2.44 -8.32
CA ASP A 35 -10.33 1.25 -9.17
C ASP A 35 -8.87 0.92 -9.45
N ASP A 36 -8.57 -0.32 -9.85
CA ASP A 36 -7.21 -0.81 -10.07
C ASP A 36 -6.32 -0.82 -8.81
N GLN A 37 -6.89 -1.07 -7.64
CA GLN A 37 -6.14 -1.02 -6.38
C GLN A 37 -5.45 -2.35 -6.05
N VAL A 38 -4.36 -2.26 -5.28
CA VAL A 38 -3.69 -3.40 -4.65
C VAL A 38 -4.20 -3.54 -3.22
N GLU A 39 -4.66 -4.74 -2.85
CA GLU A 39 -5.09 -5.07 -1.49
C GLU A 39 -4.01 -5.92 -0.78
N VAL A 40 -3.71 -5.52 0.45
CA VAL A 40 -2.69 -6.16 1.30
C VAL A 40 -3.26 -6.40 2.69
N GLU A 41 -3.06 -7.59 3.22
CA GLU A 41 -3.34 -7.90 4.62
C GLU A 41 -2.05 -8.10 5.41
N GLY A 42 -2.11 -7.90 6.72
CA GLY A 42 -0.97 -8.09 7.61
C GLY A 42 -0.85 -9.54 8.09
N LEU A 43 0.39 -10.01 8.32
CA LEU A 43 0.64 -11.39 8.73
C LEU A 43 0.46 -11.63 10.24
N THR A 44 0.66 -10.59 11.05
CA THR A 44 0.64 -10.68 12.54
C THR A 44 -0.30 -9.65 13.16
N GLY A 45 -1.29 -9.17 12.39
CA GLY A 45 -2.21 -8.10 12.77
C GLY A 45 -2.43 -7.12 11.63
N ALA A 46 -2.76 -5.87 11.96
CA ALA A 46 -2.95 -4.83 10.95
C ALA A 46 -1.67 -4.58 10.15
N PHE A 47 -1.77 -4.57 8.82
CA PHE A 47 -0.64 -4.18 7.97
C PHE A 47 -0.37 -2.68 8.06
N SER A 48 -1.40 -1.85 8.25
CA SER A 48 -1.28 -0.40 8.39
C SER A 48 -2.37 0.18 9.28
N ALA A 49 -2.17 1.43 9.71
CA ALA A 49 -3.16 2.22 10.43
C ALA A 49 -3.17 3.67 9.95
N GLY A 50 -4.16 4.43 10.42
CA GLY A 50 -4.24 5.87 10.20
C GLY A 50 -2.91 6.56 10.50
N GLY A 51 -2.37 7.29 9.52
CA GLY A 51 -1.06 7.93 9.61
C GLY A 51 0.08 7.22 8.89
N ASP A 52 -0.14 6.01 8.36
CA ASP A 52 0.79 5.32 7.46
C ASP A 52 0.55 5.66 5.97
N SER A 53 -0.52 6.39 5.65
CA SER A 53 -0.82 6.86 4.30
C SER A 53 0.38 7.60 3.72
N GLY A 54 0.71 7.30 2.46
CA GLY A 54 1.92 7.79 1.79
C GLY A 54 3.14 6.87 1.94
N SER A 55 3.09 5.85 2.81
CA SER A 55 4.15 4.84 2.85
C SER A 55 4.18 4.00 1.56
N VAL A 56 5.39 3.69 1.10
CA VAL A 56 5.60 2.77 -0.02
C VAL A 56 5.54 1.34 0.51
N ILE A 57 4.79 0.50 -0.20
CA ILE A 57 4.77 -0.95 -0.01
C ILE A 57 5.75 -1.56 -1.00
N TRP A 58 6.69 -2.37 -0.52
CA TRP A 58 7.67 -3.09 -1.35
C TRP A 58 7.57 -4.60 -1.18
N ARG A 59 8.09 -5.31 -2.19
CA ARG A 59 8.26 -6.76 -2.15
C ARG A 59 9.46 -7.12 -1.27
N SER A 60 9.23 -8.01 -0.31
CA SER A 60 10.23 -8.46 0.67
C SER A 60 11.48 -9.08 0.03
N ALA A 61 11.31 -9.80 -1.08
CA ALA A 61 12.40 -10.57 -1.70
C ALA A 61 13.53 -9.70 -2.27
N ASP A 62 13.20 -8.54 -2.83
CA ASP A 62 14.12 -7.73 -3.62
C ASP A 62 13.95 -6.22 -3.43
N ARG A 63 13.07 -5.81 -2.49
CA ARG A 63 12.71 -4.40 -2.25
C ARG A 63 12.16 -3.68 -3.47
N ALA A 64 11.63 -4.41 -4.45
CA ALA A 64 10.93 -3.80 -5.58
C ALA A 64 9.69 -3.04 -5.06
N PRO A 65 9.56 -1.74 -5.37
CA PRO A 65 8.47 -0.92 -4.86
C PRO A 65 7.21 -1.21 -5.69
N LEU A 66 6.06 -1.34 -5.02
CA LEU A 66 4.87 -1.96 -5.64
C LEU A 66 3.62 -1.10 -5.50
N GLY A 67 3.41 -0.48 -4.35
CA GLY A 67 2.22 0.33 -4.11
C GLY A 67 2.46 1.55 -3.23
N LEU A 68 1.63 2.57 -3.42
CA LEU A 68 1.54 3.73 -2.54
C LEU A 68 0.29 3.60 -1.67
N LEU A 69 0.49 3.38 -0.37
CA LEU A 69 -0.59 3.21 0.60
C LEU A 69 -1.43 4.49 0.69
N PHE A 70 -2.75 4.37 0.56
CA PHE A 70 -3.65 5.53 0.71
C PHE A 70 -4.81 5.28 1.67
N ALA A 71 -5.23 4.03 1.87
CA ALA A 71 -6.36 3.69 2.72
C ALA A 71 -6.19 2.33 3.41
N GLY A 72 -7.03 2.08 4.41
CA GLY A 72 -7.15 0.79 5.08
C GLY A 72 -8.48 0.66 5.82
N SER A 73 -8.86 -0.56 6.16
CA SER A 73 -10.03 -0.90 6.96
C SER A 73 -9.61 -1.42 8.34
N GLU A 74 -10.50 -1.30 9.32
CA GLU A 74 -10.32 -1.92 10.65
C GLU A 74 -10.79 -3.38 10.69
N PHE A 75 -11.57 -3.79 9.69
CA PHE A 75 -12.21 -5.11 9.63
C PHE A 75 -11.77 -5.88 8.39
N GLY A 76 -11.78 -7.21 8.51
CA GLY A 76 -11.31 -8.13 7.49
C GLY A 76 -9.92 -8.67 7.79
N GLY A 77 -9.38 -9.40 6.83
CA GLY A 77 -8.09 -10.07 6.96
C GLY A 77 -8.16 -11.36 7.72
N SER A 78 -7.36 -12.31 7.28
CA SER A 78 -7.21 -13.63 7.89
C SER A 78 -6.78 -13.55 9.36
N ALA A 79 -6.07 -12.49 9.76
CA ALA A 79 -5.68 -12.21 11.14
C ALA A 79 -6.60 -11.22 11.88
N GLY A 80 -7.70 -10.77 11.27
CA GLY A 80 -8.62 -9.78 11.85
C GLY A 80 -8.05 -8.36 11.99
N GLY A 81 -6.91 -8.08 11.33
CA GLY A 81 -6.23 -6.79 11.39
C GLY A 81 -6.69 -5.77 10.34
N GLY A 82 -7.68 -6.12 9.52
CA GLY A 82 -8.14 -5.28 8.41
C GLY A 82 -7.33 -5.42 7.12
N MET A 83 -7.77 -4.69 6.10
CA MET A 83 -7.17 -4.60 4.78
C MET A 83 -6.44 -3.27 4.60
N THR A 84 -5.40 -3.26 3.79
CA THR A 84 -4.72 -2.05 3.33
C THR A 84 -4.86 -1.95 1.83
N PHE A 85 -5.18 -0.76 1.34
CA PHE A 85 -5.31 -0.46 -0.08
C PHE A 85 -4.22 0.51 -0.53
N ALA A 86 -3.62 0.19 -1.67
CA ALA A 86 -2.56 0.97 -2.28
C ALA A 86 -2.82 1.22 -3.76
N ASN A 87 -2.38 2.38 -4.24
CA ASN A 87 -2.32 2.64 -5.68
C ASN A 87 -1.12 1.89 -6.27
N PRO A 88 -1.21 1.27 -7.45
CA PRO A 88 -0.06 0.72 -8.14
C PRO A 88 1.01 1.80 -8.32
N LEU A 89 2.23 1.56 -7.84
CA LEU A 89 3.24 2.61 -7.83
C LEU A 89 3.63 3.05 -9.25
N ALA A 90 3.66 2.11 -10.20
CA ALA A 90 3.89 2.42 -11.61
C ALA A 90 2.89 3.46 -12.15
N THR A 91 1.61 3.33 -11.80
CA THR A 91 0.57 4.30 -12.17
C THR A 91 0.82 5.66 -11.54
N VAL A 92 1.17 5.70 -10.24
CA VAL A 92 1.50 6.95 -9.54
C VAL A 92 2.67 7.67 -10.19
N LEU A 93 3.79 6.97 -10.42
CA LEU A 93 4.99 7.53 -11.04
C LEU A 93 4.70 8.08 -12.44
N SER A 94 3.98 7.31 -13.26
CA SER A 94 3.55 7.71 -14.61
C SER A 94 2.69 8.97 -14.60
N ARG A 95 1.68 9.03 -13.71
CA ARG A 95 0.78 10.19 -13.60
C ARG A 95 1.48 11.44 -13.11
N LEU A 96 2.52 11.30 -12.29
CA LEU A 96 3.29 12.41 -11.76
C LEU A 96 4.48 12.81 -12.66
N GLY A 97 4.85 12.00 -13.65
CA GLY A 97 6.01 12.25 -14.51
C GLY A 97 7.34 12.16 -13.76
N VAL A 98 7.45 11.25 -12.80
CA VAL A 98 8.65 11.06 -11.97
C VAL A 98 9.14 9.61 -12.01
N GLU A 99 10.40 9.41 -11.62
CA GLU A 99 11.03 8.10 -11.59
C GLU A 99 11.30 7.64 -10.16
N TRP A 100 11.26 6.33 -9.95
CA TRP A 100 11.68 5.73 -8.69
C TRP A 100 13.20 5.70 -8.61
N VAL A 101 13.75 6.29 -7.54
CA VAL A 101 15.19 6.22 -7.27
C VAL A 101 15.47 4.97 -6.43
N SER A 102 16.08 3.96 -7.04
CA SER A 102 16.64 2.83 -6.30
C SER A 102 18.07 3.15 -5.86
N GLY A 103 18.47 2.71 -4.68
CA GLY A 103 19.83 2.92 -4.14
C GLY A 103 20.94 2.15 -4.87
N VAL A 104 20.68 1.65 -6.08
CA VAL A 104 21.69 1.03 -6.94
C VAL A 104 22.35 2.16 -7.72
N THR A 105 23.49 2.65 -7.24
CA THR A 105 24.41 3.43 -8.08
C THR A 105 24.73 2.60 -9.33
N PRO A 106 24.63 3.16 -10.55
CA PRO A 106 25.14 2.49 -11.73
C PRO A 106 26.62 2.20 -11.50
N GLU A 107 27.03 0.93 -11.60
CA GLU A 107 28.45 0.60 -11.72
C GLU A 107 28.94 1.23 -13.04
N GLY A 108 29.82 2.23 -12.90
CA GLY A 108 30.65 2.73 -13.99
C GLY A 108 31.95 1.96 -14.10
#